data_AF-A0A816GUE4-F1
#
_entry.id   AF-A0A816GUE4-F1
#
_cell.length_a   1.000
_cell.length_b   1.000
_cell.length_c   1.000
_cell.angle_alpha   90.00
_cell.angle_beta   90.00
_cell.angle_gamma   90.00
#
_symmetry.space_group_name_H-M   'P 1'
#
loop_
_entity.id
_entity.type
_entity.pdbx_description
1 polymer ?
#
loop_
_entity_poly.entity_id
_entity_poly.type
_entity_poly.pdbx_seq_one_letter_code
_entity_poly.pdbx_strand_id
1 'polypeptide(L)'
;MEDILSQRQSSSRAINLSSIELSECVSSYNEDTGSNVSGAQTKIKLMARQALIHKLDLRLLPILSIIYLLSYLDRSNIANAKIGGLEHDIHLTSVQYQWSLSIFFFGYVLFEIPSNIILRRWRPSRWIALIMFSWGTIAVCMAAVSNFIGLLVCRFLLGAFEAGLFPGVIYFMSLWYPRKMQAIRLGFFWSFSALAGAFG
;
A
#
# COMPACT_ATOMS: atom_id res chain seq x y z
N MET A 1 -6.78 6.31 -31.47
CA MET A 1 -7.67 5.15 -31.21
C MET A 1 -6.93 3.82 -31.33
N GLU A 2 -5.75 3.77 -31.96
CA GLU A 2 -4.93 2.55 -32.12
C GLU A 2 -4.15 2.13 -30.85
N ASP A 3 -3.79 3.05 -29.96
CA ASP A 3 -3.03 2.71 -28.73
C ASP A 3 -3.79 1.86 -27.71
N ILE A 4 -5.12 1.99 -27.65
CA ILE A 4 -5.98 1.24 -26.71
C ILE A 4 -6.08 -0.24 -27.12
N LEU A 5 -5.94 -0.55 -28.41
CA LEU A 5 -5.98 -1.91 -28.94
C LEU A 5 -4.66 -2.64 -28.72
N SER A 6 -3.52 -1.94 -28.83
CA SER A 6 -2.18 -2.46 -28.51
C SER A 6 -2.06 -2.86 -27.03
N GLN A 7 -2.60 -2.05 -26.12
CA GLN A 7 -2.58 -2.32 -24.68
C GLN A 7 -3.48 -3.51 -24.28
N ARG A 8 -4.63 -3.68 -24.95
CA ARG A 8 -5.49 -4.87 -24.77
C ARG A 8 -4.84 -6.15 -25.29
N GLN A 9 -4.10 -6.10 -26.40
CA GLN A 9 -3.37 -7.27 -26.91
C GLN A 9 -2.21 -7.70 -25.99
N SER A 10 -1.50 -6.73 -25.42
CA SER A 10 -0.41 -7.02 -24.47
C SER A 10 -0.93 -7.62 -23.15
N SER A 11 -2.03 -7.09 -22.61
CA SER A 11 -2.70 -7.62 -21.41
C SER A 11 -3.33 -9.00 -21.66
N SER A 12 -3.88 -9.23 -22.86
CA SER A 12 -4.42 -10.54 -23.26
C SER A 12 -3.32 -11.59 -23.48
N ARG A 13 -2.12 -11.19 -23.91
CA ARG A 13 -0.95 -12.08 -24.01
C ARG A 13 -0.41 -12.50 -22.65
N ALA A 14 -0.34 -11.59 -21.68
CA ALA A 14 0.14 -11.91 -20.33
C ALA A 14 -0.79 -12.88 -19.59
N ILE A 15 -2.11 -12.74 -19.77
CA ILE A 15 -3.10 -13.68 -19.24
C ILE A 15 -2.96 -15.04 -19.94
N ASN A 16 -2.79 -15.05 -21.27
CA ASN A 16 -2.57 -16.28 -22.04
C ASN A 16 -1.27 -17.00 -21.65
N LEU A 17 -0.17 -16.27 -21.43
CA LEU A 17 1.11 -16.81 -20.98
C LEU A 17 0.99 -17.49 -19.61
N SER A 18 0.25 -16.89 -18.67
CA SER A 18 -0.02 -17.52 -17.37
C SER A 18 -0.90 -18.77 -17.48
N SER A 19 -1.87 -18.78 -18.40
CA SER A 19 -2.68 -19.98 -18.66
C SER A 19 -1.93 -21.06 -19.44
N ILE A 20 -0.95 -20.69 -20.26
CA ILE A 20 -0.08 -21.61 -21.00
C ILE A 20 0.96 -22.24 -20.05
N GLU A 21 1.59 -21.46 -19.16
CA GLU A 21 2.46 -21.98 -18.09
C GLU A 21 1.70 -22.91 -17.13
N LEU A 22 0.44 -22.56 -16.81
CA LEU A 22 -0.45 -23.43 -16.04
C LEU A 22 -0.83 -24.70 -16.82
N SER A 23 -0.99 -24.60 -18.14
CA SER A 23 -1.24 -25.74 -19.03
C SER A 23 -0.03 -26.67 -19.12
N GLU A 24 1.19 -26.14 -19.24
CA GLU A 24 2.42 -26.93 -19.28
C GLU A 24 2.72 -27.58 -17.92
N CYS A 25 2.52 -26.85 -16.82
CA CYS A 25 2.65 -27.42 -15.47
C CYS A 25 1.63 -28.52 -15.20
N VAL A 26 0.40 -28.41 -15.75
CA VAL A 26 -0.64 -29.44 -15.69
C VAL A 26 -0.31 -30.61 -16.61
N SER A 27 0.27 -30.37 -17.79
CA SER A 27 0.60 -31.41 -18.77
C SER A 27 1.74 -32.31 -18.27
N SER A 28 2.81 -31.75 -17.68
CA SER A 28 3.92 -32.56 -17.15
C SER A 28 3.57 -33.38 -15.90
N TYR A 29 2.42 -33.14 -15.27
CA TYR A 29 1.98 -33.87 -14.06
C TYR A 29 1.00 -35.02 -14.38
N ASN A 30 0.53 -35.14 -15.62
CA ASN A 30 -0.45 -36.16 -16.02
C ASN A 30 0.15 -37.55 -16.25
N GLU A 31 1.48 -37.70 -16.28
CA GLU A 31 2.10 -38.96 -16.67
C GLU A 31 2.15 -40.03 -15.56
N ASP A 32 2.09 -39.68 -14.27
CA ASP A 32 2.26 -40.66 -13.19
C ASP A 32 1.00 -40.84 -12.32
N THR A 33 0.13 -41.74 -12.77
CA THR A 33 -0.59 -42.77 -11.99
C THR A 33 -1.59 -42.32 -10.89
N GLY A 34 -2.92 -42.39 -11.17
CA GLY A 34 -3.99 -42.48 -10.14
C GLY A 34 -5.20 -41.52 -10.24
N SER A 35 -5.76 -41.32 -11.44
CA SER A 35 -6.24 -40.01 -11.92
C SER A 35 -7.66 -39.48 -11.60
N ASN A 36 -8.65 -40.26 -11.11
CA ASN A 36 -10.04 -39.73 -11.15
C ASN A 36 -10.60 -39.10 -9.86
N VAL A 37 -10.14 -39.50 -8.65
CA VAL A 37 -10.66 -38.92 -7.38
C VAL A 37 -9.82 -37.74 -6.89
N SER A 38 -8.51 -37.75 -7.16
CA SER A 38 -7.59 -36.68 -6.76
C SER A 38 -7.72 -35.42 -7.63
N GLY A 39 -7.99 -35.59 -8.93
CA GLY A 39 -8.13 -34.48 -9.88
C GLY A 39 -9.35 -33.58 -9.60
N ALA A 40 -10.50 -34.18 -9.29
CA ALA A 40 -11.73 -33.42 -8.97
C ALA A 40 -11.59 -32.62 -7.66
N GLN A 41 -11.04 -33.22 -6.61
CA GLN A 41 -10.77 -32.52 -5.34
C GLN A 41 -9.74 -31.40 -5.49
N THR A 42 -8.71 -31.62 -6.32
CA THR A 42 -7.69 -30.60 -6.60
C THR A 42 -8.27 -29.43 -7.38
N LYS A 43 -9.12 -29.69 -8.39
CA LYS A 43 -9.81 -28.65 -9.16
C LYS A 43 -10.73 -27.79 -8.29
N ILE A 44 -11.50 -28.41 -7.38
CA ILE A 44 -12.34 -27.70 -6.40
C ILE A 44 -11.50 -26.83 -5.45
N LYS A 45 -10.37 -27.35 -4.95
CA LYS A 45 -9.45 -26.57 -4.10
C LYS A 45 -8.83 -25.37 -4.84
N LEU A 46 -8.48 -25.52 -6.12
CA LEU A 46 -7.94 -24.44 -6.95
C LEU A 46 -8.99 -23.34 -7.19
N MET A 47 -10.23 -23.71 -7.55
CA MET A 47 -11.33 -22.77 -7.74
C MET A 47 -11.67 -22.02 -6.44
N ALA A 48 -11.73 -22.72 -5.31
CA ALA A 48 -11.97 -22.11 -4.00
C ALA A 48 -10.84 -21.14 -3.60
N ARG A 49 -9.58 -21.49 -3.90
CA ARG A 49 -8.42 -20.62 -3.67
C ARG A 49 -8.50 -19.34 -4.53
N GLN A 50 -8.87 -19.45 -5.80
CA GLN A 50 -9.05 -18.28 -6.68
C GLN A 50 -10.21 -17.39 -6.21
N ALA A 51 -11.34 -17.96 -5.80
CA ALA A 51 -12.46 -17.19 -5.25
C ALA A 51 -12.08 -16.46 -3.96
N LEU A 52 -11.32 -17.10 -3.05
CA LEU A 52 -10.79 -16.48 -1.84
C LEU A 52 -9.87 -15.30 -2.14
N ILE A 53 -8.93 -15.50 -3.06
CA ILE A 53 -7.99 -14.48 -3.51
C ILE A 53 -8.72 -13.28 -4.14
N HIS A 54 -9.75 -13.52 -4.96
CA HIS A 54 -10.56 -12.45 -5.56
C HIS A 54 -11.35 -11.65 -4.51
N LYS A 55 -11.90 -12.34 -3.50
CA LYS A 55 -12.61 -11.70 -2.39
C LYS A 55 -11.67 -10.86 -1.53
N LEU A 56 -10.42 -11.29 -1.42
CA LEU A 56 -9.37 -10.60 -0.71
C LEU A 56 -8.90 -9.37 -1.48
N ASP A 57 -8.70 -9.49 -2.80
CA ASP A 57 -8.39 -8.36 -3.69
C ASP A 57 -9.45 -7.27 -3.57
N LEU A 58 -10.73 -7.63 -3.66
CA LEU A 58 -11.85 -6.71 -3.59
C LEU A 58 -11.99 -5.95 -2.27
N ARG A 59 -11.38 -6.44 -1.18
CA ARG A 59 -11.42 -5.78 0.14
C ARG A 59 -10.11 -5.10 0.50
N LEU A 60 -8.98 -5.77 0.27
CA LEU A 60 -7.67 -5.28 0.67
C LEU A 60 -7.14 -4.20 -0.26
N LEU A 61 -7.22 -4.38 -1.58
CA LEU A 61 -6.71 -3.40 -2.53
C LEU A 61 -7.34 -2.01 -2.33
N PRO A 62 -8.68 -1.85 -2.28
CA PRO A 62 -9.25 -0.51 -2.11
C PRO A 62 -8.89 0.11 -0.76
N ILE A 63 -8.89 -0.67 0.33
CA ILE A 63 -8.52 -0.16 1.67
C ILE A 63 -7.08 0.33 1.68
N LEU A 64 -6.15 -0.48 1.16
CA LEU A 64 -4.76 -0.11 1.06
C LEU A 64 -4.59 1.14 0.16
N SER A 65 -5.38 1.26 -0.91
CA SER A 65 -5.22 2.33 -1.90
C SER A 65 -5.70 3.64 -1.32
N ILE A 66 -6.81 3.60 -0.58
CA ILE A 66 -7.31 4.73 0.19
C ILE A 66 -6.28 5.15 1.23
N ILE A 67 -5.69 4.21 1.99
CA ILE A 67 -4.65 4.52 2.98
C ILE A 67 -3.46 5.22 2.33
N TYR A 68 -2.99 4.70 1.20
CA TYR A 68 -1.84 5.26 0.50
C TYR A 68 -2.15 6.64 -0.11
N LEU A 69 -3.37 6.82 -0.63
CA LEU A 69 -3.87 8.11 -1.07
C LEU A 69 -3.93 9.11 0.08
N LEU A 70 -4.46 8.72 1.23
CA LEU A 70 -4.51 9.57 2.43
C LEU A 70 -3.11 9.97 2.89
N SER A 71 -2.12 9.08 2.80
CA SER A 71 -0.71 9.37 3.08
C SER A 71 -0.14 10.42 2.13
N TYR A 72 -0.46 10.28 0.83
CA TYR A 72 -0.07 11.28 -0.19
C TYR A 72 -0.78 12.61 0.02
N LEU A 73 -2.06 12.57 0.37
CA LEU A 73 -2.90 13.73 0.60
C LEU A 73 -2.42 14.50 1.83
N ASP A 74 -1.97 13.86 2.90
CA ASP A 74 -1.39 14.57 4.05
C ASP A 74 -0.14 15.39 3.65
N ARG A 75 0.72 14.80 2.81
CA ARG A 75 1.91 15.49 2.27
C ARG A 75 1.56 16.63 1.32
N SER A 76 0.51 16.51 0.52
CA SER A 76 0.06 17.61 -0.34
C SER A 76 -0.72 18.67 0.44
N ASN A 77 -1.44 18.29 1.49
CA ASN A 77 -2.27 19.19 2.28
C ASN A 77 -1.43 20.28 2.96
N ILE A 78 -0.22 19.94 3.47
CA ILE A 78 0.70 20.96 4.00
C ILE A 78 1.23 21.91 2.92
N ALA A 79 1.48 21.41 1.71
CA ALA A 79 1.92 22.23 0.59
C ALA A 79 0.81 23.20 0.15
N ASN A 80 -0.44 22.73 0.12
CA ASN A 80 -1.62 23.56 -0.15
C ASN A 80 -1.89 24.56 0.98
N ALA A 81 -1.72 24.16 2.25
CA ALA A 81 -1.87 25.06 3.39
C ALA A 81 -0.87 26.22 3.35
N LYS A 82 0.35 26.00 2.84
CA LYS A 82 1.30 27.10 2.57
C LYS A 82 0.71 28.15 1.64
N ILE A 83 0.10 27.72 0.53
CA ILE A 83 -0.54 28.59 -0.47
C ILE A 83 -1.80 29.26 0.11
N GLY A 84 -2.51 28.55 0.99
CA GLY A 84 -3.72 29.02 1.69
C GLY A 84 -3.48 30.02 2.82
N GLY A 85 -2.25 30.49 3.04
CA GLY A 85 -1.95 31.54 4.02
C GLY A 85 -1.53 31.05 5.40
N LEU A 86 -1.18 29.77 5.58
CA LEU A 86 -0.72 29.23 6.86
C LEU A 86 0.54 29.96 7.42
N GLU A 87 1.38 30.51 6.52
CA GLU A 87 2.50 31.37 6.92
C GLU A 87 2.02 32.66 7.61
N HIS A 88 0.87 33.21 7.20
CA HIS A 88 0.32 34.46 7.69
C HIS A 88 -0.54 34.29 8.95
N ASP A 89 -1.26 33.17 9.08
CA ASP A 89 -2.13 32.88 10.23
C ASP A 89 -1.34 32.46 11.49
N ILE A 90 -0.18 31.84 11.31
CA ILE A 90 0.66 31.31 12.40
C ILE A 90 1.97 32.11 12.55
N HIS A 91 2.15 33.19 11.78
CA HIS A 91 3.39 33.97 11.70
C HIS A 91 4.64 33.10 11.46
N LEU A 92 4.49 32.12 10.57
CA LEU A 92 5.50 31.12 10.26
C LEU A 92 6.53 31.71 9.28
N THR A 93 7.81 31.69 9.64
CA THR A 93 8.86 32.10 8.70
C THR A 93 9.05 31.02 7.63
N SER A 94 9.38 31.39 6.39
CA SER A 94 9.61 30.40 5.32
C SER A 94 10.69 29.36 5.67
N VAL A 95 11.68 29.75 6.49
CA VAL A 95 12.70 28.85 7.06
C VAL A 95 12.08 27.82 8.02
N GLN A 96 11.20 28.26 8.91
CA GLN A 96 10.51 27.39 9.86
C GLN A 96 9.59 26.38 9.16
N TYR A 97 8.91 26.80 8.08
CA TYR A 97 8.13 25.90 7.24
C TYR A 97 9.00 24.80 6.61
N GLN A 98 10.17 25.16 6.06
CA GLN A 98 11.11 24.18 5.50
C GLN A 98 11.64 23.21 6.57
N TRP A 99 11.87 23.68 7.80
CA TRP A 99 12.21 22.80 8.92
C TRP A 99 11.10 21.81 9.26
N SER A 100 9.83 22.23 9.25
CA SER A 100 8.68 21.35 9.46
C SER A 100 8.51 20.28 8.38
N LEU A 101 8.97 20.53 7.16
CA LEU A 101 9.04 19.51 6.10
C LEU A 101 10.23 18.56 6.32
N SER A 102 11.37 19.09 6.76
CA SER A 102 12.60 18.31 6.94
C SER A 102 12.51 17.37 8.14
N ILE A 103 11.90 17.81 9.25
CA ILE A 103 11.76 17.01 10.48
C ILE A 103 10.97 15.72 10.25
N PHE A 104 10.05 15.72 9.28
CA PHE A 104 9.30 14.54 8.86
C PHE A 104 10.26 13.44 8.37
N PHE A 105 11.23 13.79 7.53
CA PHE A 105 12.22 12.83 7.03
C PHE A 105 13.13 12.29 8.14
N PHE A 106 13.49 13.14 9.12
CA PHE A 106 14.24 12.69 10.28
C PHE A 106 13.45 11.65 11.10
N GLY A 107 12.18 11.93 11.40
CA GLY A 107 11.30 10.97 12.06
C GLY A 107 11.16 9.67 11.27
N TYR A 108 11.06 9.78 9.95
CA TYR A 108 10.97 8.63 9.05
C TYR A 108 12.22 7.74 9.14
N VAL A 109 13.42 8.30 8.92
CA VAL A 109 14.68 7.54 8.90
C VAL A 109 14.97 6.90 10.27
N LEU A 110 14.71 7.63 11.35
CA LEU A 110 14.99 7.15 12.70
C LEU A 110 14.09 5.96 13.08
N PHE A 111 12.84 5.95 12.59
CA PHE A 111 11.88 4.88 12.86
C PHE A 111 11.84 3.78 11.80
N GLU A 112 12.49 3.96 10.66
CA GLU A 112 12.59 2.95 9.61
C GLU A 112 13.27 1.66 10.12
N ILE A 113 14.39 1.80 10.83
CA ILE A 113 15.14 0.68 11.42
C ILE A 113 14.33 -0.07 12.50
N PRO A 114 13.81 0.60 13.57
CA PRO A 114 13.07 -0.09 14.63
C PRO A 114 11.76 -0.70 14.12
N SER A 115 11.08 -0.06 13.17
CA SER A 115 9.85 -0.61 12.59
C SER A 115 10.11 -1.95 11.87
N ASN A 116 11.23 -2.05 11.17
CA ASN A 116 11.62 -3.29 10.47
C ASN A 116 11.95 -4.43 11.45
N ILE A 117 12.52 -4.12 12.62
CA ILE A 117 12.79 -5.09 13.68
C ILE A 117 11.49 -5.55 14.35
N ILE A 118 10.56 -4.64 14.61
CA ILE A 118 9.27 -4.94 15.23
C ILE A 118 8.40 -5.83 14.32
N LEU A 119 8.47 -5.63 13.01
CA LEU A 119 7.79 -6.49 12.02
C LEU A 119 8.17 -7.96 12.15
N ARG A 120 9.41 -8.25 12.55
CA ARG A 120 9.87 -9.63 12.80
C ARG A 120 9.33 -10.23 14.09
N ARG A 121 8.93 -9.40 15.07
CA ARG A 121 8.54 -9.84 16.42
C ARG A 121 7.02 -9.87 16.62
N TRP A 122 6.25 -9.03 15.93
CA TRP A 122 4.83 -8.83 16.17
C TRP A 122 3.92 -9.33 15.05
N ARG A 123 2.65 -9.63 15.38
CA ARG A 123 1.64 -9.97 14.38
C ARG A 123 1.38 -8.75 13.48
N PRO A 124 1.64 -8.84 12.18
CA PRO A 124 1.64 -7.68 11.29
C PRO A 124 0.28 -7.02 11.13
N SER A 125 -0.79 -7.82 11.18
CA SER A 125 -2.16 -7.29 11.12
C SER A 125 -2.48 -6.34 12.27
N ARG A 126 -1.97 -6.58 13.49
CA ARG A 126 -2.19 -5.68 14.64
C ARG A 126 -1.29 -4.45 14.58
N TRP A 127 -0.06 -4.64 14.11
CA TRP A 127 0.91 -3.54 13.98
C TRP A 127 0.43 -2.48 12.99
N ILE A 128 -0.07 -2.90 11.82
CA ILE A 128 -0.59 -1.97 10.80
C ILE A 128 -1.83 -1.24 11.31
N ALA A 129 -2.75 -1.94 12.00
CA ALA A 129 -3.92 -1.30 12.57
C ALA A 129 -3.55 -0.25 13.63
N LEU A 130 -2.54 -0.52 14.47
CA LEU A 130 -2.03 0.46 15.43
C LEU A 130 -1.39 1.67 14.76
N ILE A 131 -0.54 1.44 13.75
CA ILE A 131 0.06 2.54 12.98
C ILE A 131 -1.02 3.40 12.33
N MET A 132 -2.04 2.79 11.73
CA MET A 132 -3.16 3.51 11.12
C MET A 132 -3.97 4.31 12.13
N PHE A 133 -4.22 3.75 13.31
CA PHE A 133 -4.93 4.46 14.37
C PHE A 133 -4.12 5.63 14.92
N SER A 134 -2.83 5.44 15.18
CA SER A 134 -1.92 6.49 15.65
C SER A 134 -1.74 7.59 14.61
N TRP A 135 -1.53 7.23 13.35
CA TRP A 135 -1.43 8.16 12.24
C TRP A 135 -2.69 9.02 12.11
N GLY A 136 -3.88 8.39 12.09
CA GLY A 136 -5.15 9.13 12.01
C GLY A 136 -5.39 10.05 13.20
N THR A 137 -5.03 9.60 14.41
CA THR A 137 -5.13 10.43 15.62
C THR A 137 -4.24 11.66 15.54
N ILE A 138 -3.01 11.51 15.07
CA ILE A 138 -2.06 12.63 14.92
C ILE A 138 -2.50 13.57 13.81
N ALA A 139 -3.07 13.06 12.71
CA ALA A 139 -3.63 13.90 11.66
C ALA A 139 -4.77 14.79 12.19
N VAL A 140 -5.66 14.25 13.01
CA VAL A 140 -6.73 15.03 13.66
C VAL A 140 -6.14 16.04 14.66
N CYS A 141 -5.16 15.64 15.46
CA CYS A 141 -4.47 16.57 16.37
C CYS A 141 -3.78 17.70 15.61
N MET A 142 -3.14 17.42 14.47
CA MET A 142 -2.46 18.40 13.65
C MET A 142 -3.43 19.45 13.09
N ALA A 143 -4.67 19.06 12.76
CA ALA A 143 -5.70 20.00 12.33
C ALA A 143 -6.13 21.00 13.42
N ALA A 144 -5.95 20.66 14.71
CA ALA A 144 -6.29 21.50 15.84
C ALA A 144 -5.12 22.36 16.36
N VAL A 145 -3.92 22.21 15.81
CA VAL A 145 -2.73 22.91 16.28
C VAL A 145 -2.60 24.28 15.62
N SER A 146 -2.45 25.31 16.46
CA SER A 146 -2.21 26.70 16.07
C SER A 146 -0.80 27.21 16.40
N ASN A 147 0.11 26.33 16.83
CA ASN A 147 1.46 26.69 17.26
C ASN A 147 2.54 26.02 16.40
N PHE A 148 3.64 26.74 16.11
CA PHE A 148 4.77 26.21 15.33
C PHE A 148 5.37 24.93 15.93
N ILE A 149 5.62 24.94 17.24
CA ILE A 149 6.22 23.79 17.96
C ILE A 149 5.27 22.59 17.91
N GLY A 150 3.97 22.80 18.08
CA GLY A 150 2.97 21.75 17.98
C GLY A 150 2.97 21.10 16.59
N LEU A 151 3.05 21.91 15.53
CA LEU A 151 3.08 21.43 14.15
C LEU A 151 4.35 20.62 13.88
N LEU A 152 5.49 21.06 14.43
CA LEU A 152 6.78 20.37 14.30
C LEU A 152 6.77 19.01 15.03
N VAL A 153 6.23 18.94 16.24
CA VAL A 153 6.09 17.69 17.01
C VAL A 153 5.11 16.73 16.33
N CYS A 154 3.93 17.21 15.91
CA CYS A 154 2.97 16.41 15.16
C CYS A 154 3.62 15.83 13.90
N ARG A 155 4.41 16.63 13.16
CA ARG A 155 5.13 16.19 11.96
C ARG A 155 6.18 15.13 12.23
N PHE A 156 6.95 15.29 13.30
CA PHE A 156 7.96 14.31 13.69
C PHE A 156 7.30 12.96 14.04
N LEU A 157 6.23 13.00 14.85
CA LEU A 157 5.47 11.80 15.19
C LEU A 157 4.82 11.17 13.96
N LEU A 158 4.23 11.98 13.07
CA LEU A 158 3.63 11.50 11.83
C LEU A 158 4.67 10.76 10.97
N GLY A 159 5.87 11.32 10.82
CA GLY A 159 6.98 10.68 10.12
C GLY A 159 7.39 9.35 10.76
N ALA A 160 7.41 9.29 12.09
CA ALA A 160 7.70 8.06 12.83
C ALA A 160 6.67 6.94 12.57
N PHE A 161 5.38 7.28 12.49
CA PHE A 161 4.34 6.30 12.18
C PHE A 161 4.32 5.93 10.69
N GLU A 162 4.54 6.89 9.78
CA GLU A 162 4.57 6.63 8.34
C GLU A 162 5.74 5.72 7.93
N ALA A 163 6.87 5.78 8.65
CA ALA A 163 8.02 4.88 8.45
C ALA A 163 7.65 3.39 8.51
N GLY A 164 6.65 3.03 9.31
CA GLY A 164 6.17 1.64 9.43
C GLY A 164 5.06 1.26 8.46
N LEU A 165 4.42 2.23 7.80
CA LEU A 165 3.31 2.00 6.90
C LEU A 165 3.77 1.23 5.66
N PHE A 166 4.84 1.67 5.01
CA PHE A 166 5.36 1.05 3.80
C PHE A 166 5.80 -0.42 4.02
N PRO A 167 6.73 -0.74 4.95
CA PRO A 167 7.10 -2.12 5.21
C PRO A 167 5.93 -2.95 5.76
N GLY A 168 5.02 -2.34 6.53
CA GLY A 168 3.80 -2.97 7.02
C GLY A 168 2.90 -3.46 5.88
N VAL A 169 2.60 -2.60 4.92
CA VAL A 169 1.77 -2.93 3.75
C VAL A 169 2.41 -4.03 2.90
N ILE A 170 3.71 -3.91 2.61
CA ILE A 170 4.44 -4.93 1.82
C ILE A 170 4.41 -6.28 2.51
N TYR A 171 4.68 -6.31 3.82
CA TYR A 171 4.69 -7.53 4.60
C TYR A 171 3.30 -8.15 4.78
N PHE A 172 2.26 -7.32 4.93
CA PHE A 172 0.87 -7.77 4.95
C PHE A 172 0.49 -8.43 3.63
N MET A 173 0.84 -7.81 2.51
CA MET A 173 0.65 -8.42 1.19
C MET A 173 1.43 -9.75 1.07
N SER A 174 2.64 -9.84 1.63
CA SER A 174 3.42 -11.08 1.62
C SER A 174 2.86 -12.21 2.49
N LEU A 175 2.06 -11.93 3.52
CA LEU A 175 1.38 -12.97 4.32
C LEU A 175 0.19 -13.58 3.58
N TRP A 176 -0.54 -12.75 2.83
CA TRP A 176 -1.79 -13.16 2.19
C TRP A 176 -1.62 -13.64 0.75
N TYR A 177 -0.58 -13.18 0.05
CA TYR A 177 -0.32 -13.54 -1.34
C TYR A 177 0.97 -14.34 -1.52
N PRO A 178 0.95 -15.37 -2.39
CA PRO A 178 2.18 -16.06 -2.79
C PRO A 178 3.08 -15.10 -3.56
N ARG A 179 4.40 -15.14 -3.29
CA ARG A 179 5.40 -14.21 -3.85
C ARG A 179 5.33 -14.04 -5.37
N LYS A 180 5.00 -15.12 -6.10
CA LYS A 180 4.87 -15.14 -7.56
C LYS A 180 3.77 -14.21 -8.10
N MET A 181 2.75 -13.90 -7.31
CA MET A 181 1.60 -13.08 -7.71
C MET A 181 1.55 -11.71 -7.01
N GLN A 182 2.42 -11.49 -6.01
CA GLN A 182 2.42 -10.27 -5.21
C GLN A 182 2.80 -9.04 -6.04
N ALA A 183 3.83 -9.15 -6.90
CA ALA A 183 4.32 -8.02 -7.69
C ALA A 183 3.28 -7.47 -8.67
N ILE A 184 2.54 -8.34 -9.35
CA ILE A 184 1.49 -7.94 -10.30
C ILE A 184 0.35 -7.20 -9.57
N ARG A 185 -0.04 -7.68 -8.38
CA ARG A 185 -1.08 -7.05 -7.55
C ARG A 185 -0.62 -5.72 -6.97
N LEU A 186 0.65 -5.61 -6.59
CA LEU A 186 1.25 -4.34 -6.22
C LEU A 186 1.29 -3.37 -7.40
N GLY A 187 1.58 -3.84 -8.62
CA GLY A 187 1.46 -3.02 -9.83
C GLY A 187 0.05 -2.43 -9.97
N PHE A 188 -0.99 -3.27 -9.90
CA PHE A 188 -2.38 -2.80 -9.92
C PHE A 188 -2.69 -1.84 -8.77
N PHE A 189 -2.21 -2.13 -7.56
CA PHE A 189 -2.36 -1.27 -6.39
C PHE A 189 -1.82 0.14 -6.63
N TRP A 190 -0.59 0.24 -7.13
CA TRP A 190 0.05 1.51 -7.45
C TRP A 190 -0.69 2.24 -8.59
N SER A 191 -1.17 1.51 -9.60
CA SER A 191 -2.02 2.10 -10.66
C SER A 191 -3.34 2.64 -10.13
N PHE A 192 -4.02 1.92 -9.24
CA PHE A 192 -5.24 2.40 -8.56
C PHE A 192 -4.95 3.62 -7.67
N SER A 193 -3.84 3.61 -6.94
CA SER A 193 -3.41 4.75 -6.13
C SER A 193 -3.13 5.98 -6.99
N ALA A 194 -2.46 5.82 -8.14
CA ALA A 194 -2.19 6.91 -9.07
C ALA A 194 -3.49 7.46 -9.69
N LEU A 195 -4.42 6.57 -10.05
CA LEU A 195 -5.72 6.95 -10.59
C LEU A 195 -6.54 7.73 -9.55
N ALA A 196 -6.57 7.26 -8.30
CA ALA A 196 -7.30 7.93 -7.24
C ALA A 196 -6.66 9.28 -6.86
N GLY A 197 -5.32 9.39 -6.87
CA GLY A 197 -4.62 10.66 -6.67
C GLY A 197 -4.83 11.68 -7.79
N ALA A 198 -5.22 11.25 -8.99
CA ALA A 198 -5.56 12.16 -10.10
C ALA A 198 -6.97 12.77 -9.97
N PHE A 199 -7.83 12.21 -9.11
CA PHE A 199 -9.19 12.72 -8.85
C PHE A 199 -9.28 13.57 -7.56
N GLY A 200 -8.19 13.70 -6.80
CA GLY A 200 -8.11 14.45 -5.55
C GLY A 200 -7.44 15.82 -5.70
#